data_AF-A0A0K1F1P1-F1
#
_entry.id   AF-A0A0K1F1P1-F1
#
_cell.length_a   1.000
_cell.length_b   1.000
_cell.length_c   1.000
_cell.angle_alpha   90.00
_cell.angle_beta   90.00
_cell.angle_gamma   90.00
#
_symmetry.space_group_name_H-M   'P 1'
#
loop_
_entity.id
_entity.type
_entity.pdbx_description
1 polymer ?
#
loop_
_entity_poly.entity_id
_entity_poly.type
_entity_poly.pdbx_seq_one_letter_code
_entity_poly.pdbx_strand_id
1 'polypeptide(L)'
;MDLSRKTDYALRMVAELVEHEGQIVSVRVAAERRGVPYSFARSIQRDLAHAGIIESTRGSRGGMRLLMDPKKTTVRSVVEALQGPIRISACDHSGEDGGPCPFMPDCHFNPVWCEAENILRDYFDAMTIYDVVVERKHPALSKGNTFELVKPHSE
;
A
#
# COMPACT_ATOMS: atom_id res chain seq x y z
N MET A 1 -10.13 7.30 -5.35
CA MET A 1 -8.92 6.47 -5.42
C MET A 1 -9.31 5.06 -5.83
N ASP A 2 -8.58 4.44 -6.77
CA ASP A 2 -8.67 3.02 -7.07
C ASP A 2 -7.31 2.37 -6.78
N LEU A 3 -7.31 1.25 -6.05
CA LEU A 3 -6.08 0.54 -5.73
C LEU A 3 -5.64 -0.23 -6.96
N SER A 4 -4.45 0.06 -7.49
CA SER A 4 -4.02 -0.61 -8.71
C SER A 4 -3.82 -2.10 -8.43
N ARG A 5 -4.17 -2.94 -9.40
CA ARG A 5 -3.89 -4.39 -9.34
C ARG A 5 -2.43 -4.69 -9.01
N LYS A 6 -1.50 -3.86 -9.51
CA LYS A 6 -0.07 -4.01 -9.26
C LYS A 6 0.26 -3.81 -7.78
N THR A 7 -0.36 -2.85 -7.13
CA THR A 7 -0.16 -2.55 -5.70
C THR A 7 -0.80 -3.60 -4.82
N ASP A 8 -2.02 -4.05 -5.15
CA ASP A 8 -2.64 -5.18 -4.49
C ASP A 8 -1.73 -6.42 -4.56
N TYR A 9 -1.23 -6.78 -5.76
CA TYR A 9 -0.28 -7.87 -5.92
C TYR A 9 1.03 -7.67 -5.16
N ALA A 10 1.55 -6.45 -5.11
CA ALA A 10 2.73 -6.13 -4.33
C ALA A 10 2.51 -6.33 -2.83
N LEU A 11 1.38 -5.90 -2.29
CA LEU A 11 1.01 -6.14 -0.89
C LEU A 11 0.91 -7.63 -0.57
N ARG A 12 0.34 -8.43 -1.49
CA ARG A 12 0.32 -9.89 -1.33
C ARG A 12 1.72 -10.50 -1.34
N MET A 13 2.60 -10.04 -2.22
CA MET A 13 4.01 -10.48 -2.25
C MET A 13 4.76 -10.07 -0.98
N VAL A 14 4.50 -8.87 -0.44
CA VAL A 14 5.04 -8.42 0.85
C VAL A 14 4.54 -9.31 1.99
N ALA A 15 3.26 -9.70 1.99
CA ALA A 15 2.71 -10.62 3.00
C ALA A 15 3.46 -11.97 3.01
N GLU A 16 3.81 -12.51 1.84
CA GLU A 16 4.65 -13.72 1.76
C GLU A 16 6.00 -13.56 2.46
N LEU A 17 6.64 -12.41 2.29
CA LEU A 17 7.94 -12.12 2.89
C LEU A 17 7.85 -11.87 4.39
N VAL A 18 6.75 -11.28 4.87
CA VAL A 18 6.49 -11.09 6.30
C VAL A 18 6.26 -12.43 7.00
N GLU A 19 5.52 -13.34 6.37
CA GLU A 19 5.31 -14.70 6.92
C GLU A 19 6.59 -15.56 6.90
N HIS A 20 7.59 -15.19 6.10
CA HIS A 20 8.90 -15.84 6.00
C HIS A 20 10.04 -14.88 6.37
N GLU A 21 9.83 -14.06 7.40
CA GLU A 21 10.79 -13.02 7.81
C GLU A 21 12.21 -13.58 7.99
N GLY A 22 13.20 -12.84 7.48
CA GLY A 22 14.61 -13.22 7.50
C GLY A 22 15.06 -14.19 6.40
N GLN A 23 14.13 -14.79 5.65
CA GLN A 23 14.45 -15.71 4.55
C GLN A 23 14.50 -15.02 3.18
N ILE A 24 15.22 -15.62 2.25
CA ILE A 24 15.15 -15.27 0.83
C ILE A 24 14.06 -16.13 0.19
N VAL A 25 13.03 -15.48 -0.34
CA VAL A 25 11.92 -16.15 -1.05
C VAL A 25 12.03 -15.88 -2.54
N SER A 26 11.99 -16.95 -3.35
CA SER A 26 11.98 -16.82 -4.81
C SER A 26 10.73 -16.05 -5.28
N VAL A 27 10.93 -15.11 -6.21
CA VAL A 27 9.84 -14.33 -6.84
C VAL A 27 8.76 -15.24 -7.43
N ARG A 28 9.19 -16.34 -8.07
CA ARG A 28 8.27 -17.31 -8.67
C ARG A 28 7.42 -18.01 -7.61
N VAL A 29 8.05 -18.43 -6.51
CA VAL A 29 7.38 -19.13 -5.40
C VAL A 29 6.40 -18.19 -4.70
N ALA A 30 6.82 -16.97 -4.39
CA ALA A 30 5.94 -15.97 -3.78
C ALA A 30 4.74 -15.64 -4.68
N ALA A 31 4.99 -15.48 -5.98
CA ALA A 31 3.94 -15.19 -6.94
C ALA A 31 2.92 -16.33 -7.04
N GLU A 32 3.39 -17.58 -7.09
CA GLU A 32 2.53 -18.77 -7.12
C GLU A 32 1.68 -18.88 -5.85
N ARG A 33 2.29 -18.78 -4.67
CA ARG A 33 1.58 -18.89 -3.37
C ARG A 33 0.54 -17.80 -3.16
N ARG A 34 0.76 -16.61 -3.72
CA ARG A 34 -0.12 -15.44 -3.54
C ARG A 34 -1.05 -15.18 -4.71
N GLY A 35 -1.07 -16.06 -5.72
CA GLY A 35 -1.91 -15.91 -6.90
C GLY A 35 -1.58 -14.68 -7.74
N VAL A 36 -0.31 -14.27 -7.77
CA VAL A 36 0.18 -13.15 -8.56
C VAL A 36 0.70 -13.67 -9.90
N PRO A 37 0.19 -13.20 -11.05
CA PRO A 37 0.73 -13.61 -12.33
C PRO A 37 2.21 -13.25 -12.45
N TYR A 38 3.04 -14.20 -12.89
CA TYR A 38 4.49 -14.04 -12.92
C TYR A 38 4.96 -12.85 -13.79
N SER A 39 4.18 -12.49 -14.82
CA SER A 39 4.41 -11.30 -15.65
C SER A 39 4.40 -9.99 -14.83
N PHE A 40 3.55 -9.90 -13.80
CA PHE A 40 3.54 -8.76 -12.88
C PHE A 40 4.64 -8.87 -11.83
N ALA A 41 4.88 -10.08 -11.30
CA ALA A 41 5.77 -10.30 -10.16
C ALA A 41 7.19 -9.74 -10.36
N ARG A 42 7.75 -9.82 -11.57
CA ARG A 42 9.08 -9.26 -11.87
C ARG A 42 9.10 -7.73 -11.85
N SER A 43 8.05 -7.08 -12.35
CA SER A 43 7.94 -5.62 -12.26
C SER A 43 7.75 -5.17 -10.82
N ILE A 44 6.90 -5.89 -10.06
CA ILE A 44 6.63 -5.64 -8.66
C ILE A 44 7.90 -5.79 -7.82
N GLN A 45 8.68 -6.86 -8.02
CA GLN A 45 9.97 -7.05 -7.35
C GLN A 45 10.88 -5.84 -7.54
N ARG A 46 11.02 -5.34 -8.77
CA ARG A 46 11.86 -4.19 -9.06
C ARG A 46 11.36 -2.94 -8.32
N ASP A 47 10.06 -2.71 -8.34
CA ASP A 47 9.50 -1.50 -7.75
C ASP A 47 9.53 -1.54 -6.21
N LEU A 48 9.30 -2.70 -5.61
CA LEU A 48 9.53 -2.93 -4.17
C LEU A 48 10.99 -2.74 -3.77
N ALA A 49 11.93 -3.17 -4.62
CA ALA A 49 13.36 -2.98 -4.37
C ALA A 49 13.77 -1.51 -4.49
N HIS A 50 13.24 -0.79 -5.50
CA HIS A 50 13.45 0.66 -5.64
C HIS A 50 12.85 1.44 -4.48
N ALA A 51 11.72 1.00 -3.94
CA ALA A 51 11.09 1.57 -2.76
C ALA A 51 11.82 1.25 -1.44
N GLY A 52 12.86 0.41 -1.46
CA GLY A 52 13.56 -0.03 -0.25
C GLY A 52 12.74 -0.94 0.67
N ILE A 53 11.63 -1.52 0.17
CA ILE A 53 10.77 -2.44 0.93
C ILE A 53 11.41 -3.82 1.02
N ILE A 54 12.08 -4.23 -0.05
CA ILE A 54 12.79 -5.50 -0.15
C ILE A 54 14.22 -5.27 -0.62
N GLU A 55 15.07 -6.24 -0.34
CA GLU A 55 16.28 -6.45 -1.13
C GLU A 55 16.05 -7.58 -2.16
N SER A 56 16.75 -7.50 -3.28
CA SER A 56 16.65 -8.46 -4.37
C SER A 56 18.01 -9.09 -4.67
N THR A 57 18.12 -10.40 -4.49
CA THR A 57 19.34 -11.16 -4.77
C THR A 57 19.22 -11.92 -6.09
N ARG A 58 20.28 -11.93 -6.91
CA ARG A 58 20.34 -12.66 -8.19
C ARG A 58 20.88 -14.08 -8.02
N GLY A 59 20.66 -14.94 -9.02
CA GLY A 59 21.21 -16.29 -9.09
C GLY A 59 20.19 -17.39 -8.79
N SER A 60 20.63 -18.66 -8.84
CA SER A 60 19.78 -19.85 -8.66
C SER A 60 19.15 -19.96 -7.26
N ARG A 61 19.77 -19.34 -6.25
CA ARG A 61 19.24 -19.18 -4.88
C ARG A 61 18.81 -17.74 -4.58
N GLY A 62 18.64 -16.93 -5.62
CA GLY A 62 18.19 -15.56 -5.52
C GLY A 62 16.69 -15.45 -5.26
N GLY A 63 16.23 -14.22 -5.06
CA GLY A 63 14.85 -13.94 -4.70
C GLY A 63 14.72 -12.58 -4.05
N MET A 64 13.75 -12.48 -3.15
CA MET A 64 13.39 -11.29 -2.41
C MET A 64 13.55 -11.59 -0.92
N ARG A 65 14.07 -10.64 -0.16
CA ARG A 65 14.06 -10.66 1.30
C ARG A 65 13.50 -9.34 1.80
N LEU A 66 12.68 -9.41 2.85
CA LEU A 66 12.11 -8.22 3.46
C LEU A 66 13.23 -7.34 4.03
N LEU A 67 13.20 -6.04 3.71
CA LEU A 67 14.17 -5.06 4.22
C LEU A 67 13.54 -4.12 5.25
N MET A 68 12.27 -3.76 5.05
CA MET A 68 11.51 -2.92 5.97
C MET A 68 11.06 -3.70 7.23
N ASP A 69 10.90 -2.99 8.35
CA ASP A 69 10.32 -3.55 9.58
C ASP A 69 8.77 -3.53 9.45
N PRO A 70 8.10 -4.69 9.37
CA PRO A 70 6.66 -4.74 9.16
C PRO A 70 5.86 -4.19 10.35
N LYS A 71 6.46 -4.11 11.55
CA LYS A 71 5.83 -3.56 12.76
C LYS A 71 5.92 -2.03 12.84
N LYS A 72 6.66 -1.40 11.94
CA LYS A 72 6.81 0.07 11.88
C LYS A 72 6.34 0.66 10.56
N THR A 73 6.13 -0.18 9.55
CA THR A 73 5.74 0.27 8.22
C THR A 73 4.23 0.20 8.08
N THR A 74 3.60 1.34 7.79
CA THR A 74 2.14 1.43 7.61
C THR A 74 1.69 0.94 6.25
N VAL A 75 0.42 0.55 6.12
CA VAL A 75 -0.17 0.21 4.82
C VAL A 75 -0.06 1.41 3.87
N ARG A 76 -0.30 2.62 4.39
CA ARG A 76 -0.11 3.88 3.65
C ARG A 76 1.28 3.97 3.03
N SER A 77 2.33 3.72 3.82
CA SER A 77 3.72 3.82 3.36
C SER A 77 3.99 2.92 2.15
N VAL A 78 3.49 1.68 2.16
CA VAL A 78 3.68 0.74 1.04
C VAL A 78 2.85 1.14 -0.18
N VAL A 79 1.60 1.56 0.02
CA VAL A 79 0.73 2.00 -1.07
C VAL A 79 1.30 3.23 -1.77
N GLU A 80 1.73 4.24 -1.01
CA GLU A 80 2.28 5.48 -1.57
C GLU A 80 3.64 5.27 -2.23
N ALA A 81 4.47 4.36 -1.73
CA ALA A 81 5.72 3.99 -2.37
C ALA A 81 5.53 3.33 -3.76
N LEU A 82 4.37 2.71 -4.01
CA LEU A 82 4.10 1.96 -5.24
C LEU A 82 3.21 2.70 -6.25
N GLN A 83 2.25 3.51 -5.77
CA GLN A 83 1.30 4.23 -6.62
C GLN A 83 1.49 5.74 -6.62
N GLY A 84 2.32 6.25 -5.71
CA GLY A 84 2.32 7.67 -5.39
C GLY A 84 1.22 8.04 -4.38
N PRO A 85 1.06 9.34 -4.11
CA PRO A 85 0.23 9.83 -3.02
C PRO A 85 -1.22 9.35 -3.10
N ILE A 86 -1.81 9.01 -1.95
CA ILE A 86 -3.24 8.75 -1.85
C ILE A 86 -3.98 10.04 -2.15
N ARG A 87 -4.78 10.04 -3.24
CA ARG A 87 -5.60 11.18 -3.65
C ARG A 87 -6.99 10.76 -4.08
N ILE A 88 -8.00 11.54 -3.70
CA ILE A 88 -9.39 11.31 -4.11
C ILE A 88 -9.76 12.15 -5.33
N SER A 89 -9.20 13.35 -5.44
CA SER A 89 -9.41 14.26 -6.58
C SER A 89 -8.08 14.86 -7.05
N ALA A 90 -8.06 15.31 -8.30
CA ALA A 90 -6.92 16.02 -8.90
C ALA A 90 -7.17 17.54 -8.94
N CYS A 91 -7.89 18.10 -7.95
CA CYS A 91 -8.31 19.51 -7.97
C CYS A 91 -7.13 20.49 -8.12
N ASP A 92 -5.94 20.14 -7.63
CA ASP A 92 -4.72 20.94 -7.70
C ASP A 92 -4.09 21.00 -9.10
N HIS A 93 -4.48 20.11 -10.01
CA HIS A 93 -3.93 20.02 -11.38
C HIS A 93 -5.03 19.81 -12.45
N SER A 94 -6.26 20.25 -12.17
CA SER A 94 -7.41 20.04 -13.07
C SER A 94 -7.71 21.23 -14.01
N GLY A 95 -6.81 22.20 -14.13
CA GLY A 95 -6.89 23.25 -15.16
C GLY A 95 -6.55 22.71 -16.56
N GLU A 96 -6.98 23.39 -17.62
CA GLU A 96 -6.77 22.94 -19.01
C GLU A 96 -5.27 22.77 -19.36
N ASP A 97 -4.39 23.57 -18.74
CA ASP A 97 -2.94 23.50 -18.94
C ASP A 97 -2.22 22.60 -17.91
N GLY A 98 -2.96 21.77 -17.16
CA GLY A 98 -2.43 20.99 -16.03
C GLY A 98 -2.07 21.82 -14.80
N GLY A 99 -2.44 23.11 -14.81
CA GLY A 99 -2.32 24.02 -13.67
C GLY A 99 -3.47 23.87 -12.66
N PRO A 100 -3.50 24.72 -11.62
CA PRO A 100 -4.57 24.71 -10.62
C PRO A 100 -5.95 24.89 -11.25
N CYS A 101 -6.96 24.25 -10.65
CA CYS A 101 -8.34 24.48 -11.04
C CYS A 101 -8.69 25.98 -10.96
N PRO A 102 -9.26 26.60 -12.02
CA PRO A 102 -9.61 28.03 -12.00
C PRO A 102 -10.71 28.35 -10.97
N PHE A 103 -11.49 27.36 -10.56
CA PHE A 103 -12.54 27.51 -9.56
C PHE A 103 -12.05 27.30 -8.12
N MET A 104 -10.78 26.95 -7.90
CA MET A 104 -10.25 26.58 -6.59
C MET A 104 -10.53 27.60 -5.47
N PRO A 105 -10.41 28.94 -5.68
CA PRO A 105 -10.65 29.92 -4.62
C PRO A 105 -12.06 29.87 -4.02
N ASP A 106 -13.07 29.56 -4.83
CA ASP A 106 -14.49 29.56 -4.45
C ASP A 106 -15.11 28.15 -4.48
N CYS A 107 -14.28 27.10 -4.58
CA CYS A 107 -14.75 25.73 -4.73
C CYS A 107 -15.27 25.17 -3.41
N HIS A 108 -16.59 25.12 -3.25
CA HIS A 108 -17.24 24.51 -2.09
C HIS A 108 -16.98 22.99 -1.95
N PHE A 109 -16.59 22.31 -3.04
CA PHE A 109 -16.33 20.87 -3.03
C PHE A 109 -14.88 20.50 -2.68
N ASN A 110 -13.91 21.41 -2.89
CA ASN A 110 -12.51 21.10 -2.63
C ASN A 110 -12.27 20.68 -1.16
N PRO A 111 -12.79 21.40 -0.14
CA PRO A 111 -12.66 20.96 1.25
C PRO A 111 -13.24 19.57 1.52
N VAL A 112 -14.35 19.21 0.86
CA VAL A 112 -14.97 17.88 1.00
C VAL A 112 -14.02 16.78 0.51
N TRP A 113 -13.33 17.01 -0.62
CA TRP A 113 -12.37 16.06 -1.16
C TRP A 113 -11.09 15.98 -0.33
N CYS A 114 -10.58 17.12 0.13
CA CYS A 114 -9.42 17.17 1.01
C CYS A 114 -9.67 16.42 2.32
N GLU A 115 -10.85 16.60 2.93
CA GLU A 115 -11.19 15.91 4.17
C GLU A 115 -11.36 14.41 3.97
N ALA A 116 -12.03 13.99 2.89
CA ALA A 116 -12.13 12.57 2.56
C ALA A 116 -10.75 11.93 2.30
N GLU A 117 -9.82 12.67 1.68
CA GLU A 117 -8.45 12.23 1.46
C GLU A 117 -7.67 12.09 2.76
N ASN A 118 -7.82 13.02 3.70
CA ASN A 118 -7.23 12.94 5.04
C ASN A 118 -7.73 11.72 5.80
N ILE A 119 -9.05 11.50 5.84
CA ILE A 119 -9.65 10.33 6.49
C ILE A 119 -9.10 9.02 5.90
N LEU A 120 -8.98 8.94 4.58
CA LEU A 120 -8.45 7.74 3.91
C LEU A 120 -6.95 7.52 4.20
N ARG A 121 -6.17 8.60 4.26
CA ARG A 121 -4.76 8.55 4.65
C ARG A 121 -4.60 8.08 6.09
N ASP A 122 -5.36 8.65 7.01
CA ASP A 122 -5.35 8.29 8.43
C ASP A 122 -5.79 6.84 8.62
N TYR A 123 -6.77 6.37 7.83
CA TYR A 123 -7.20 4.97 7.83
C TYR A 123 -6.04 4.02 7.47
N PHE A 124 -5.31 4.29 6.38
CA PHE A 124 -4.19 3.45 5.97
C PHE A 124 -2.95 3.62 6.85
N ASP A 125 -2.83 4.73 7.58
CA ASP A 125 -1.73 4.99 8.51
C ASP A 125 -1.96 4.34 9.88
N ALA A 126 -3.22 4.13 10.28
CA ALA A 126 -3.59 3.52 11.54
C ALA A 126 -3.18 2.03 11.69
N MET A 127 -2.71 1.39 10.62
CA MET A 127 -2.30 -0.02 10.64
C MET A 127 -0.92 -0.25 10.02
N THR A 128 -0.16 -1.13 10.66
CA THR A 128 1.11 -1.62 10.13
C THR A 128 0.90 -2.83 9.23
N ILE A 129 1.89 -3.14 8.40
CA ILE A 129 1.88 -4.38 7.60
C ILE A 129 1.80 -5.62 8.51
N TYR A 130 2.46 -5.59 9.67
CA TYR A 130 2.38 -6.67 10.65
C TYR A 130 0.96 -6.86 11.18
N ASP A 131 0.25 -5.77 11.49
CA ASP A 131 -1.13 -5.84 11.97
C ASP A 131 -2.05 -6.54 10.96
N VAL A 132 -1.85 -6.25 9.67
CA VAL A 132 -2.66 -6.86 8.60
C VAL A 132 -2.29 -8.33 8.40
N VAL A 133 -1.00 -8.64 8.26
CA VAL A 133 -0.55 -9.97 7.82
C VAL A 133 -0.54 -10.98 8.95
N VAL A 134 -0.05 -10.58 10.13
CA VAL A 134 0.19 -11.50 11.25
C VAL A 134 -0.94 -11.46 12.27
N GLU A 135 -1.31 -10.26 12.73
CA GLU A 135 -2.40 -10.10 13.70
C GLU A 135 -3.78 -10.27 13.08
N ARG A 136 -3.85 -10.19 11.74
CA ARG A 136 -5.09 -10.21 10.95
C ARG A 136 -6.07 -9.19 11.50
N LYS A 137 -5.64 -7.94 11.63
CA LYS A 137 -6.47 -6.82 12.05
C LYS A 137 -6.71 -5.86 10.90
N HIS A 138 -7.76 -5.07 11.02
CA HIS A 138 -8.05 -3.93 10.16
C HIS A 138 -8.60 -2.78 11.01
N PRO A 139 -8.40 -1.52 10.60
CA PRO A 139 -9.02 -0.40 11.26
C PRO A 139 -10.53 -0.43 11.02
N ALA A 140 -11.29 -0.21 12.09
CA ALA A 140 -12.71 0.07 12.07
C ALA A 140 -12.95 1.47 12.65
N LEU A 141 -13.94 2.16 12.09
CA LEU A 141 -14.32 3.50 12.52
C LEU A 141 -14.90 3.45 13.95
N SER A 142 -14.33 4.24 14.86
CA SER A 142 -14.78 4.43 16.24
C SER A 142 -15.38 5.83 16.43
N LYS A 143 -15.85 6.12 17.65
CA LYS A 143 -16.45 7.41 17.99
C LYS A 143 -15.42 8.54 17.84
N GLY A 144 -15.84 9.63 17.20
CA GLY A 144 -15.01 10.83 17.04
C GLY A 144 -14.03 10.77 15.86
N ASN A 145 -14.38 10.03 14.78
CA ASN A 145 -13.56 9.89 13.58
C ASN A 145 -12.16 9.30 13.82
N THR A 146 -12.04 8.45 14.85
CA THR A 146 -10.81 7.69 15.12
C THR A 146 -10.93 6.26 14.59
N PHE A 147 -9.80 5.56 14.50
CA PHE A 147 -9.77 4.16 14.08
C PHE A 147 -9.24 3.26 15.19
N GLU A 148 -9.92 2.14 15.40
CA GLU A 148 -9.49 1.07 16.30
C GLU A 148 -9.20 -0.19 15.50
N LEU A 149 -8.10 -0.90 15.83
CA LEU A 149 -7.74 -2.14 15.15
C LEU A 149 -8.57 -3.31 15.69
N VAL A 150 -9.39 -3.88 14.82
CA VAL A 150 -10.25 -5.02 15.13
C VAL A 150 -9.87 -6.23 14.30
N LYS A 151 -10.16 -7.44 14.80
CA LYS A 151 -10.03 -8.68 14.01
C LYS A 151 -11.26 -8.84 13.10
N PRO A 152 -11.14 -9.50 11.94
CA PRO A 152 -12.30 -9.97 11.19
C PRO A 152 -13.24 -10.71 12.13
N HIS A 153 -14.54 -10.50 11.97
CA HIS A 153 -15.53 -11.31 12.67
C HIS A 153 -15.21 -12.78 12.42
N SER A 154 -14.84 -13.50 13.48
CA SER A 154 -14.71 -14.94 13.44
C SER A 154 -16.10 -15.51 13.13
N GLU A 155 -16.26 -16.06 11.93
CA GLU A 155 -17.30 -17.06 11.66
C GLU A 155 -17.08 -18.31 12.52
#